data_AF-A0A1M6DDV8-F1
#
_entry.id   AF-A0A1M6DDV8-F1
#
_cell.length_a   1.000
_cell.length_b   1.000
_cell.length_c   1.000
_cell.angle_alpha   90.00
_cell.angle_beta   90.00
_cell.angle_gamma   90.00
#
_symmetry.space_group_name_H-M   'P 1'
#
loop_
_entity.id
_entity.type
_entity.pdbx_description
1 polymer ?
#
loop_
_entity_poly.entity_id
_entity_poly.type
_entity_poly.pdbx_seq_one_letter_code
_entity_poly.pdbx_strand_id
1 'polypeptide(L)'
;MDIQQTDKNSFKTAHWRLRCGQRETEGGIEKLALSPLPVATEQLPLTINKFLLINPQKLLEIQGQSTNVSLNQFSLWGQIYTLGAIFFLLWLTSTDLLVVLPILILVTVILGSIVWLRFSDSIHSSKVSISPSFHPQKQQVLITLQTGDIPRPCLVNDSSSQSAGWQIFCVLAGAITFSSGWMLLCGGKHLTQLWLSIAIGSIIFGSFFLYFPIKPWIVYFFQSKKNPPQDHLAAIPWEEVSIEFHQLSAVSYVGPRSMYQLSIRCPLPDESERAFTIGLPVYSQQEAFCLYELIRDYMEHGAKGLEHTAAAELQTEAPDYGRAAYWREVKQHLKNPLTYPFWQLWSLISLRPFAHWYMEYLLDVLPKKNIHREAAIQWSQPIPESEWAKPSEQLQEANRRVRELYVKGLDWESPEVQAVLREYERV
;
A
#
# COMPACT_ATOMS: atom_id res chain seq x y z
N MET A 1 -10.34 20.66 12.78
CA MET A 1 -9.15 19.80 12.90
C MET A 1 -8.05 20.55 12.18
N ASP A 2 -7.00 20.92 12.90
CA ASP A 2 -5.94 21.76 12.36
C ASP A 2 -4.91 20.88 11.64
N ILE A 3 -4.39 21.40 10.52
CA ILE A 3 -3.33 20.74 9.76
C ILE A 3 -2.02 21.02 10.48
N GLN A 4 -1.33 19.96 10.88
CA GLN A 4 -0.02 20.09 11.50
C GLN A 4 0.98 20.58 10.45
N GLN A 5 1.68 21.66 10.78
CA GLN A 5 2.81 22.16 10.01
C GLN A 5 4.09 21.60 10.61
N THR A 6 5.02 21.14 9.78
CA THR A 6 6.36 20.76 10.23
C THR A 6 7.18 22.00 10.57
N ASP A 7 8.00 21.89 11.63
CA ASP A 7 8.97 22.93 12.00
C ASP A 7 10.11 22.99 10.98
N LYS A 8 10.29 24.18 10.38
CA LYS A 8 11.09 24.43 9.17
C LYS A 8 12.61 24.14 9.22
N ASN A 9 13.16 23.49 10.26
CA ASN A 9 14.61 23.44 10.44
C ASN A 9 15.21 22.10 10.90
N SER A 10 14.43 21.04 11.17
CA SER A 10 15.01 19.75 11.60
C SER A 10 15.48 18.86 10.44
N PHE A 11 15.33 19.34 9.19
CA PHE A 11 15.30 18.49 8.00
C PHE A 11 16.67 18.31 7.29
N LYS A 12 17.54 19.32 7.27
CA LYS A 12 18.88 19.22 6.63
C LYS A 12 19.83 18.24 7.35
N THR A 13 19.50 17.83 8.58
CA THR A 13 20.32 16.96 9.43
C THR A 13 19.71 15.58 9.69
N ALA A 14 18.59 15.25 9.04
CA ALA A 14 17.92 13.97 9.23
C ALA A 14 18.78 12.83 8.68
N HIS A 15 19.09 11.85 9.52
CA HIS A 15 20.06 10.77 9.23
C HIS A 15 19.58 9.81 8.14
N TRP A 16 18.27 9.74 7.92
CA TRP A 16 17.65 8.89 6.91
C TRP A 16 17.69 9.51 5.50
N ARG A 17 17.98 10.81 5.38
CA ARG A 17 17.96 11.52 4.10
C ARG A 17 19.28 11.36 3.36
N LEU A 18 19.19 10.88 2.13
CA LEU A 18 20.31 10.90 1.19
C LEU A 18 20.48 12.29 0.58
N ARG A 19 21.74 12.73 0.43
CA ARG A 19 22.06 14.02 -0.21
C ARG A 19 21.74 13.96 -1.69
N CYS A 20 21.28 15.05 -2.29
CA CYS A 20 21.00 15.13 -3.72
C CYS A 20 22.20 14.64 -4.56
N GLY A 21 21.96 13.69 -5.47
CA GLY A 21 23.01 13.06 -6.30
C GLY A 21 23.82 11.95 -5.61
N GLN A 22 23.59 11.68 -4.31
CA GLN A 22 24.25 10.60 -3.60
C GLN A 22 23.68 9.24 -4.02
N ARG A 23 24.59 8.27 -4.22
CA ARG A 23 24.29 6.84 -4.36
C ARG A 23 24.67 6.11 -3.08
N GLU A 24 23.78 5.26 -2.61
CA GLU A 24 24.05 4.37 -1.48
C GLU A 24 23.58 2.97 -1.85
N THR A 25 24.42 1.97 -1.59
CA THR A 25 24.05 0.57 -1.73
C THR A 25 23.98 -0.05 -0.34
N GLU A 26 22.77 -0.39 0.09
CA GLU A 26 22.53 -1.00 1.40
C GLU A 26 21.69 -2.27 1.21
N GLY A 27 22.21 -3.41 1.68
CA GLY A 27 21.45 -4.67 1.67
C GLY A 27 21.01 -5.17 0.28
N GLY A 28 21.73 -4.81 -0.79
CA GLY A 28 21.36 -5.16 -2.18
C GLY A 28 20.36 -4.21 -2.84
N ILE A 29 19.99 -3.12 -2.15
CA ILE A 29 19.20 -2.01 -2.70
C ILE A 29 20.16 -0.88 -3.03
N GLU A 30 20.21 -0.48 -4.30
CA GLU A 30 20.87 0.74 -4.74
C GLU A 30 19.85 1.88 -4.66
N LYS A 31 20.20 2.94 -3.92
CA LYS A 31 19.38 4.14 -3.72
C LYS A 31 20.08 5.33 -4.36
N LEU A 32 19.32 6.18 -5.07
CA LEU A 32 19.79 7.39 -5.73
C LEU A 32 18.87 8.56 -5.38
N ALA A 33 19.38 9.60 -4.73
CA ALA A 33 18.58 10.77 -4.37
C ALA A 33 18.49 11.79 -5.51
N LEU A 34 17.27 12.21 -5.85
CA LEU A 34 16.95 13.11 -6.96
C LEU A 34 16.55 14.51 -6.48
N SER A 35 15.80 14.59 -5.37
CA SER A 35 15.34 15.87 -4.80
C SER A 35 16.47 16.68 -4.16
N PRO A 36 16.34 18.02 -4.08
CA PRO A 36 15.23 18.86 -4.54
C PRO A 36 15.46 19.52 -5.92
N LEU A 37 16.60 19.23 -6.56
CA LEU A 37 17.04 19.91 -7.78
C LEU A 37 16.38 19.31 -9.02
N PRO A 38 16.22 20.07 -10.12
CA PRO A 38 15.53 19.62 -11.32
C PRO A 38 16.32 18.53 -12.05
N VAL A 39 15.61 17.65 -12.72
CA VAL A 39 16.13 16.65 -13.66
C VAL A 39 15.43 16.92 -14.98
N ALA A 40 16.19 17.06 -16.07
CA ALA A 40 15.65 17.21 -17.41
C ALA A 40 15.94 15.94 -18.21
N THR A 41 14.89 15.27 -18.69
CA THR A 41 15.02 14.07 -19.53
C THR A 41 14.43 14.21 -20.92
N GLU A 42 13.70 15.28 -21.22
CA GLU A 42 12.99 15.54 -22.50
C GLU A 42 12.05 14.40 -22.94
N GLN A 43 11.88 13.37 -22.11
CA GLN A 43 11.19 12.13 -22.41
C GLN A 43 9.92 12.01 -21.57
N LEU A 44 8.97 11.26 -22.09
CA LEU A 44 7.67 11.07 -21.48
C LEU A 44 7.71 9.82 -20.58
N PRO A 45 7.25 9.89 -19.32
CA PRO A 45 7.14 8.69 -18.49
C PRO A 45 6.16 7.68 -19.10
N LEU A 46 6.42 6.38 -18.96
CA LEU A 46 5.54 5.33 -19.52
C LEU A 46 4.36 4.99 -18.58
N THR A 47 4.56 5.14 -17.26
CA THR A 47 3.61 4.68 -16.22
C THR A 47 2.61 5.75 -15.76
N ILE A 48 2.52 6.86 -16.48
CA ILE A 48 1.75 8.06 -16.10
C ILE A 48 0.32 7.74 -15.64
N ASN A 49 -0.42 6.94 -16.41
CA ASN A 49 -1.88 6.78 -16.26
C ASN A 49 -2.31 5.81 -15.14
N LYS A 50 -1.39 5.23 -14.36
CA LYS A 50 -1.74 4.23 -13.32
C LYS A 50 -1.78 4.78 -11.90
N PHE A 51 -0.97 5.79 -11.59
CA PHE A 51 -0.77 6.25 -10.21
C PHE A 51 -1.00 7.74 -10.00
N LEU A 52 -0.96 8.54 -11.07
CA LEU A 52 -1.17 9.98 -10.99
C LEU A 52 -2.56 10.34 -11.50
N LEU A 53 -3.26 11.20 -10.77
CA LEU A 53 -4.56 11.74 -11.17
C LEU A 53 -4.59 13.24 -10.87
N ILE A 54 -5.29 14.00 -11.71
CA ILE A 54 -5.66 15.37 -11.38
C ILE A 54 -7.05 15.35 -10.75
N ASN A 55 -7.14 15.77 -9.49
CA ASN A 55 -8.40 15.91 -8.78
C ASN A 55 -9.25 17.05 -9.40
N PRO A 56 -10.60 17.02 -9.32
CA PRO A 56 -11.47 18.17 -9.60
C PRO A 56 -10.96 19.57 -9.20
N GLN A 57 -10.21 19.70 -8.10
CA GLN A 57 -9.57 20.95 -7.66
C GLN A 57 -8.31 21.33 -8.47
N LYS A 58 -7.99 20.60 -9.53
CA LYS A 58 -6.79 20.70 -10.37
C LYS A 58 -5.48 20.43 -9.62
N LEU A 59 -5.55 19.64 -8.55
CA LEU A 59 -4.37 19.20 -7.82
C LEU A 59 -3.90 17.83 -8.29
N LEU A 60 -2.58 17.64 -8.37
CA LEU A 60 -1.96 16.35 -8.64
C LEU A 60 -2.05 15.47 -7.39
N GLU A 61 -2.66 14.30 -7.53
CA GLU A 61 -2.80 13.29 -6.50
C GLU A 61 -2.09 12.00 -6.90
N ILE A 62 -1.43 11.37 -5.92
CA ILE A 62 -0.96 10.00 -6.06
C ILE A 62 -2.08 9.07 -5.60
N GLN A 63 -2.68 8.34 -6.53
CA GLN A 63 -3.55 7.22 -6.18
C GLN A 63 -2.71 6.05 -5.71
N GLY A 64 -2.88 5.69 -4.43
CA GLY A 64 -2.34 4.45 -3.90
C GLY A 64 -3.03 3.28 -4.58
N GLN A 65 -2.30 2.51 -5.39
CA GLN A 65 -2.78 1.20 -5.79
C GLN A 65 -2.78 0.34 -4.53
N SER A 66 -3.97 -0.10 -4.09
CA SER A 66 -4.02 -1.12 -3.04
C SER A 66 -3.38 -2.40 -3.60
N THR A 67 -2.11 -2.63 -3.27
CA THR A 67 -1.35 -3.86 -3.59
C THR A 67 -2.06 -5.12 -3.09
N ASN A 68 -3.09 -4.94 -2.26
CA ASN A 68 -3.91 -5.97 -1.68
C ASN A 68 -5.01 -6.50 -2.60
N VAL A 69 -5.38 -5.89 -3.75
CA VAL A 69 -6.52 -6.42 -4.54
C VAL A 69 -6.25 -7.83 -5.05
N SER A 70 -5.10 -8.06 -5.66
CA SER A 70 -4.70 -9.38 -6.15
C SER A 70 -4.51 -10.38 -5.01
N LEU A 71 -3.93 -9.94 -3.89
CA LEU A 71 -3.79 -10.75 -2.68
C LEU A 71 -5.15 -11.12 -2.06
N ASN A 72 -6.11 -10.19 -2.06
CA ASN A 72 -7.47 -10.40 -1.58
C ASN A 72 -8.22 -11.38 -2.51
N GLN A 73 -8.07 -11.24 -3.82
CA GLN A 73 -8.61 -12.22 -4.79
C GLN A 73 -8.00 -13.61 -4.57
N PHE A 74 -6.68 -13.70 -4.42
CA PHE A 74 -5.99 -14.96 -4.15
C PHE A 74 -6.44 -15.58 -2.81
N SER A 75 -6.59 -14.76 -1.78
CA SER A 75 -7.04 -15.20 -0.46
C SER A 75 -8.48 -15.72 -0.51
N LEU A 76 -9.40 -15.01 -1.17
CA LEU A 76 -10.78 -15.45 -1.39
C LEU A 76 -10.83 -16.81 -2.12
N TRP A 77 -10.03 -16.99 -3.18
CA TRP A 77 -9.94 -18.28 -3.87
C TRP A 77 -9.36 -19.38 -3.01
N GLY A 78 -8.28 -19.08 -2.27
CA GLY A 78 -7.69 -20.01 -1.31
C GLY A 78 -8.71 -20.50 -0.31
N GLN A 79 -9.62 -19.65 0.15
CA GLN A 79 -10.71 -20.02 1.05
C GLN A 79 -11.76 -20.90 0.38
N ILE A 80 -12.26 -20.51 -0.78
CA ILE A 80 -13.27 -21.30 -1.51
C ILE A 80 -12.73 -22.70 -1.81
N TYR A 81 -11.47 -22.78 -2.25
CA TYR A 81 -10.82 -24.05 -2.54
C TYR A 81 -10.59 -24.89 -1.28
N THR A 82 -10.06 -24.31 -0.20
CA THR A 82 -9.84 -25.04 1.06
C THR A 82 -11.15 -25.52 1.67
N LEU A 83 -12.19 -24.69 1.70
CA LEU A 83 -13.53 -25.09 2.17
C LEU A 83 -14.14 -26.18 1.29
N GLY A 84 -13.99 -26.08 -0.04
CA GLY A 84 -14.44 -27.10 -0.98
C GLY A 84 -13.70 -28.43 -0.83
N ALA A 85 -12.37 -28.39 -0.66
CA ALA A 85 -11.53 -29.57 -0.46
C ALA A 85 -11.83 -30.24 0.88
N ILE A 86 -12.00 -29.46 1.95
CA ILE A 86 -12.43 -29.95 3.25
C ILE A 86 -13.80 -30.61 3.10
N PHE A 87 -14.80 -29.92 2.54
CA PHE A 87 -16.12 -30.50 2.30
C PHE A 87 -16.07 -31.81 1.49
N PHE A 88 -15.24 -31.88 0.45
CA PHE A 88 -15.06 -33.07 -0.38
C PHE A 88 -14.41 -34.25 0.37
N LEU A 89 -13.34 -33.99 1.14
CA LEU A 89 -12.70 -35.01 1.98
C LEU A 89 -13.65 -35.53 3.06
N LEU A 90 -14.50 -34.65 3.59
CA LEU A 90 -15.49 -35.00 4.61
C LEU A 90 -16.65 -35.81 4.03
N TRP A 91 -17.09 -35.49 2.81
CA TRP A 91 -18.06 -36.28 2.05
C TRP A 91 -17.56 -37.71 1.79
N LEU A 92 -16.26 -37.87 1.52
CA LEU A 92 -15.66 -39.19 1.29
C LEU A 92 -15.50 -40.04 2.56
N THR A 93 -15.35 -39.41 3.72
CA THR A 93 -14.91 -40.10 4.95
C THR A 93 -16.00 -40.31 6.00
N SER A 94 -17.11 -39.55 5.95
CA SER A 94 -18.10 -39.56 7.04
C SER A 94 -19.53 -39.76 6.54
N THR A 95 -20.27 -40.66 7.20
CA THR A 95 -21.73 -40.80 7.05
C THR A 95 -22.51 -39.81 7.92
N ASP A 96 -21.89 -39.28 8.99
CA ASP A 96 -22.52 -38.39 9.97
C ASP A 96 -21.85 -37.01 10.02
N LEU A 97 -22.55 -35.98 9.51
CA LEU A 97 -22.10 -34.58 9.42
C LEU A 97 -21.76 -33.94 10.78
N LEU A 98 -22.34 -34.45 11.88
CA LEU A 98 -22.18 -33.93 13.24
C LEU A 98 -20.77 -34.15 13.82
N VAL A 99 -20.07 -35.20 13.39
CA VAL A 99 -18.72 -35.53 13.86
C VAL A 99 -17.69 -34.50 13.38
N VAL A 100 -17.99 -33.90 12.23
CA VAL A 100 -17.08 -33.10 11.42
C VAL A 100 -17.30 -31.59 11.58
N LEU A 101 -18.50 -31.22 12.03
CA LEU A 101 -18.96 -29.84 12.18
C LEU A 101 -17.93 -28.90 12.88
N PRO A 102 -17.25 -29.29 13.98
CA PRO A 102 -16.35 -28.36 14.67
C PRO A 102 -15.09 -28.05 13.87
N ILE A 103 -14.58 -29.01 13.09
CA ILE A 103 -13.41 -28.79 12.22
C ILE A 103 -13.78 -27.78 11.15
N LEU A 104 -14.95 -27.97 10.52
CA LEU A 104 -15.43 -27.09 9.47
C LEU A 104 -15.71 -25.68 10.01
N ILE A 105 -16.32 -25.55 11.19
CA ILE A 105 -16.52 -24.25 11.87
C ILE A 105 -15.18 -23.60 12.21
N LEU A 106 -14.24 -24.33 12.79
CA LEU A 106 -12.95 -23.77 13.21
C LEU A 106 -12.14 -23.30 11.98
N VAL A 107 -12.11 -24.08 10.91
CA VAL A 107 -11.40 -23.70 9.68
C VAL A 107 -12.09 -22.54 8.96
N THR A 108 -13.42 -22.54 8.86
CA THR A 108 -14.18 -21.41 8.26
C THR A 108 -13.97 -20.11 9.04
N VAL A 109 -13.98 -20.16 10.38
CA VAL A 109 -13.76 -18.98 11.23
C VAL A 109 -12.33 -18.47 11.09
N ILE A 110 -11.32 -19.34 11.17
CA ILE A 110 -9.92 -18.92 11.06
C ILE A 110 -9.65 -18.32 9.69
N LEU A 111 -9.99 -19.04 8.62
CA LEU A 111 -9.79 -18.55 7.27
C LEU A 111 -10.59 -17.28 7.03
N GLY A 112 -11.91 -17.33 7.25
CA GLY A 112 -12.81 -16.19 7.06
C GLY A 112 -12.36 -14.94 7.81
N SER A 113 -11.86 -15.09 9.05
CA SER A 113 -11.31 -13.98 9.82
C SER A 113 -10.10 -13.33 9.14
N ILE A 114 -9.18 -14.09 8.53
CA ILE A 114 -8.01 -13.55 7.84
C ILE A 114 -8.42 -12.65 6.68
N VAL A 115 -9.35 -13.10 5.83
CA VAL A 115 -9.86 -12.28 4.71
C VAL A 115 -10.63 -11.07 5.23
N TRP A 116 -11.50 -11.28 6.22
CA TRP A 116 -12.28 -10.18 6.80
C TRP A 116 -11.36 -9.09 7.35
N LEU A 117 -10.30 -9.46 8.07
CA LEU A 117 -9.35 -8.52 8.64
C LEU A 117 -8.62 -7.74 7.55
N ARG A 118 -8.08 -8.42 6.54
CA ARG A 118 -7.41 -7.78 5.38
C ARG A 118 -8.33 -6.80 4.65
N PHE A 119 -9.58 -7.21 4.44
CA PHE A 119 -10.60 -6.39 3.80
C PHE A 119 -10.99 -5.19 4.66
N SER A 120 -11.22 -5.41 5.96
CA SER A 120 -11.53 -4.36 6.93
C SER A 120 -10.42 -3.32 7.02
N ASP A 121 -9.16 -3.74 6.91
CA ASP A 121 -7.99 -2.85 6.99
C ASP A 121 -7.86 -2.00 5.76
N SER A 122 -8.03 -2.60 4.59
CA SER A 122 -8.07 -1.85 3.35
C SER A 122 -9.20 -0.82 3.34
N ILE A 123 -10.39 -1.17 3.84
CA ILE A 123 -11.52 -0.24 3.94
C ILE A 123 -11.24 0.87 4.96
N HIS A 124 -10.71 0.51 6.13
CA HIS A 124 -10.43 1.48 7.18
C HIS A 124 -9.36 2.47 6.73
N SER A 125 -8.26 1.98 6.16
CA SER A 125 -7.21 2.79 5.56
C SER A 125 -7.81 3.75 4.52
N SER A 126 -8.56 3.27 3.52
CA SER A 126 -9.16 4.16 2.50
C SER A 126 -10.21 5.16 3.03
N LYS A 127 -10.80 4.92 4.21
CA LYS A 127 -11.72 5.89 4.88
C LYS A 127 -10.98 6.97 5.65
N VAL A 128 -9.72 6.73 6.00
CA VAL A 128 -8.94 7.59 6.89
C VAL A 128 -7.84 8.28 6.10
N SER A 129 -7.04 7.52 5.35
CA SER A 129 -5.97 8.05 4.52
C SER A 129 -6.53 8.81 3.32
N ILE A 130 -6.09 10.05 3.16
CA ILE A 130 -6.27 10.81 1.93
C ILE A 130 -5.09 10.51 1.00
N SER A 131 -5.38 10.47 -0.30
CA SER A 131 -4.35 10.36 -1.34
C SER A 131 -3.34 11.51 -1.22
N PRO A 132 -2.02 11.22 -1.18
CA PRO A 132 -1.00 12.27 -1.14
C PRO A 132 -1.23 13.28 -2.27
N SER A 133 -1.37 14.55 -1.90
CA SER A 133 -1.77 15.62 -2.82
C SER A 133 -0.71 16.71 -2.86
N PHE A 134 -0.37 17.15 -4.08
CA PHE A 134 0.65 18.17 -4.32
C PHE A 134 0.01 19.52 -4.60
N HIS A 135 0.43 20.55 -3.86
CA HIS A 135 -0.07 21.90 -4.03
C HIS A 135 1.03 22.86 -4.50
N PRO A 136 0.96 23.34 -5.77
CA PRO A 136 2.03 24.15 -6.35
C PRO A 136 2.13 25.54 -5.72
N GLN A 137 0.99 26.21 -5.48
CA GLN A 137 0.98 27.57 -4.89
C GLN A 137 1.49 27.60 -3.45
N LYS A 138 1.21 26.55 -2.65
CA LYS A 138 1.70 26.40 -1.27
C LYS A 138 3.10 25.82 -1.20
N GLN A 139 3.61 25.23 -2.28
CA GLN A 139 4.83 24.42 -2.28
C GLN A 139 4.80 23.36 -1.15
N GLN A 140 3.67 22.67 -1.00
CA GLN A 140 3.45 21.70 0.07
C GLN A 140 2.81 20.42 -0.45
N VAL A 141 3.09 19.32 0.24
CA VAL A 141 2.50 18.00 0.05
C VAL A 141 1.62 17.68 1.25
N LEU A 142 0.36 17.36 0.99
CA LEU A 142 -0.57 16.92 2.02
C LEU A 142 -0.49 15.41 2.15
N ILE A 143 -0.24 14.93 3.36
CA ILE A 143 -0.24 13.51 3.69
C ILE A 143 -1.10 13.24 4.92
N THR A 144 -1.59 12.01 5.04
CA THR A 144 -2.23 11.52 6.27
C THR A 144 -1.21 10.73 7.07
N LEU A 145 -1.07 11.09 8.33
CA LEU A 145 -0.20 10.42 9.29
C LEU A 145 -1.06 9.69 10.31
N GLN A 146 -0.70 8.45 10.58
CA GLN A 146 -1.33 7.62 11.60
C GLN A 146 -0.33 7.46 12.75
N THR A 147 -0.66 7.99 13.93
CA THR A 147 0.16 7.87 15.14
C THR A 147 -0.45 6.87 16.10
N GLY A 148 0.43 6.14 16.81
CA GLY A 148 0.01 5.15 17.81
C GLY A 148 -0.57 3.86 17.22
N ASP A 149 -0.24 3.52 15.96
CA ASP A 149 -0.69 2.26 15.38
C ASP A 149 -0.09 1.08 16.14
N ILE A 150 -0.96 0.21 16.63
CA ILE A 150 -0.56 -1.01 17.35
C ILE A 150 -0.52 -2.12 16.30
N PRO A 151 0.64 -2.76 16.06
CA PRO A 151 0.72 -3.81 15.07
C PRO A 151 -0.24 -4.94 15.44
N ARG A 152 -1.09 -5.31 14.48
CA ARG A 152 -2.05 -6.39 14.68
C ARG A 152 -1.35 -7.72 14.83
N PRO A 153 -1.77 -8.57 15.78
CA PRO A 153 -1.26 -9.92 15.86
C PRO A 153 -1.66 -10.69 14.60
N CYS A 154 -0.68 -11.14 13.82
CA CYS A 154 -0.92 -12.00 12.67
C CYS A 154 -0.26 -13.36 12.90
N LEU A 155 -0.99 -14.44 12.62
CA LEU A 155 -0.47 -15.80 12.75
C LEU A 155 0.64 -16.15 11.73
N VAL A 156 0.77 -15.36 10.65
CA VAL A 156 1.54 -15.73 9.45
C VAL A 156 2.56 -14.66 9.01
N ASN A 157 2.50 -13.44 9.52
CA ASN A 157 3.22 -12.31 8.89
C ASN A 157 4.75 -12.34 9.14
N ASP A 158 5.19 -12.94 10.25
CA ASP A 158 6.62 -13.13 10.57
C ASP A 158 7.00 -14.61 10.57
N SER A 159 6.84 -15.27 9.42
CA SER A 159 7.22 -16.69 9.24
C SER A 159 8.70 -16.99 9.52
N SER A 160 9.54 -15.96 9.66
CA SER A 160 10.96 -16.05 10.03
C SER A 160 11.23 -15.94 11.54
N SER A 161 10.24 -15.56 12.35
CA SER A 161 10.42 -15.45 13.81
C SER A 161 10.11 -16.77 14.51
N GLN A 162 10.96 -17.16 15.47
CA GLN A 162 10.75 -18.36 16.30
C GLN A 162 9.39 -18.35 17.02
N SER A 163 8.86 -17.14 17.29
CA SER A 163 7.57 -16.93 17.93
C SER A 163 6.36 -17.30 17.05
N ALA A 164 6.44 -17.05 15.73
CA ALA A 164 5.38 -17.40 14.81
C ALA A 164 5.28 -18.92 14.61
N GLY A 165 6.41 -19.62 14.53
CA GLY A 165 6.45 -21.08 14.45
C GLY A 165 5.78 -21.75 15.64
N TRP A 166 6.00 -21.23 16.85
CA TRP A 166 5.31 -21.71 18.06
C TRP A 166 3.80 -21.48 18.01
N GLN A 167 3.33 -20.31 17.57
CA GLN A 167 1.91 -20.03 17.44
C GLN A 167 1.23 -20.95 16.42
N ILE A 168 1.86 -21.18 15.27
CA ILE A 168 1.36 -22.11 14.24
C ILE A 168 1.28 -23.53 14.80
N PHE A 169 2.32 -23.98 15.52
CA PHE A 169 2.31 -25.26 16.20
C PHE A 169 1.15 -25.38 17.20
N CYS A 170 0.93 -24.36 18.05
CA CYS A 170 -0.17 -24.35 19.00
C CYS A 170 -1.54 -24.40 18.31
N VAL A 171 -1.73 -23.69 17.20
CA VAL A 171 -2.98 -23.75 16.41
C VAL A 171 -3.21 -25.16 15.86
N LEU A 172 -2.20 -25.76 15.23
CA LEU A 172 -2.32 -27.09 14.62
C LEU A 172 -2.51 -28.19 15.67
N ALA A 173 -1.66 -28.22 16.70
CA ALA A 173 -1.73 -29.20 17.78
C ALA A 173 -3.04 -29.06 18.57
N GLY A 174 -3.45 -27.82 18.87
CA GLY A 174 -4.71 -27.51 19.55
C GLY A 174 -5.93 -27.94 18.74
N ALA A 175 -5.96 -27.63 17.43
CA ALA A 175 -7.05 -28.02 16.56
C ALA A 175 -7.17 -29.54 16.40
N ILE A 176 -6.05 -30.25 16.23
CA ILE A 176 -6.03 -31.72 16.10
C ILE A 176 -6.52 -32.39 17.39
N THR A 177 -6.02 -31.97 18.55
CA THR A 177 -6.38 -32.57 19.84
C THR A 177 -7.81 -32.23 20.27
N PHE A 178 -8.28 -31.02 19.98
CA PHE A 178 -9.67 -30.63 20.19
C PHE A 178 -10.61 -31.45 19.29
N SER A 179 -10.26 -31.57 18.00
CA SER A 179 -11.04 -32.33 17.03
C SER A 179 -11.09 -33.82 17.35
N SER A 180 -9.99 -34.42 17.81
CA SER A 180 -9.95 -35.84 18.16
C SER A 180 -10.80 -36.12 19.40
N GLY A 181 -10.75 -35.25 20.41
CA GLY A 181 -11.63 -35.32 21.58
C GLY A 181 -13.12 -35.21 21.22
N TRP A 182 -13.46 -34.30 20.29
CA TRP A 182 -14.83 -34.16 19.81
C TRP A 182 -15.32 -35.37 19.00
N MET A 183 -14.48 -35.90 18.11
CA MET A 183 -14.79 -37.10 17.34
C MET A 183 -15.09 -38.29 18.24
N LEU A 184 -14.35 -38.44 19.34
CA LEU A 184 -14.57 -39.48 20.34
C LEU A 184 -15.89 -39.31 21.11
N LEU A 185 -16.35 -38.08 21.35
CA LEU A 185 -17.66 -37.81 21.97
C LEU A 185 -18.82 -38.17 21.04
N CYS A 186 -18.73 -37.84 19.75
CA CYS A 186 -19.83 -38.04 18.80
C CYS A 186 -19.88 -39.44 18.18
N GLY A 187 -18.75 -40.15 18.09
CA GLY A 187 -18.66 -41.46 17.43
C GLY A 187 -19.06 -42.66 18.29
N GLY A 188 -19.16 -42.51 19.62
CA GLY A 188 -19.40 -43.63 20.52
C GLY A 188 -20.88 -43.92 20.78
N LYS A 189 -21.44 -45.00 20.23
CA LYS A 189 -22.77 -45.52 20.66
C LYS A 189 -22.76 -46.15 22.07
N HIS A 190 -21.58 -46.45 22.61
CA HIS A 190 -21.35 -46.89 24.00
C HIS A 190 -20.08 -46.23 24.57
N LEU A 191 -20.19 -45.03 25.14
CA LEU A 191 -19.08 -44.44 25.91
C LEU A 191 -18.99 -45.11 27.29
N THR A 192 -17.94 -45.89 27.52
CA THR A 192 -17.54 -46.24 28.88
C THR A 192 -16.92 -45.03 29.58
N GLN A 193 -16.98 -44.98 30.91
CA GLN A 193 -16.57 -43.83 31.73
C GLN A 193 -15.12 -43.37 31.46
N LEU A 194 -14.23 -44.30 31.10
CA LEU A 194 -12.85 -44.01 30.71
C LEU A 194 -12.74 -43.23 29.39
N TRP A 195 -13.49 -43.61 28.35
CA TRP A 195 -13.47 -42.90 27.06
C TRP A 195 -14.03 -41.49 27.18
N LEU A 196 -15.03 -41.28 28.05
CA LEU A 196 -15.58 -39.96 28.31
C LEU A 196 -14.55 -39.05 29.01
N SER A 197 -13.78 -39.59 29.97
CA SER A 197 -12.69 -38.82 30.61
C SER A 197 -11.55 -38.47 29.64
N ILE A 198 -11.19 -39.38 28.73
CA ILE A 198 -10.17 -39.14 27.70
C ILE A 198 -10.64 -38.05 26.73
N ALA A 199 -11.89 -38.14 26.27
CA ALA A 199 -12.45 -37.17 25.32
C ALA A 199 -12.52 -35.75 25.93
N ILE A 200 -12.98 -35.62 27.17
CA ILE A 200 -13.00 -34.34 27.90
C ILE A 200 -11.57 -33.82 28.11
N GLY A 201 -10.64 -34.70 28.51
CA GLY A 201 -9.23 -34.34 28.69
C GLY A 201 -8.59 -33.80 27.40
N SER A 202 -8.85 -34.45 26.26
CA SER A 202 -8.36 -34.00 24.95
C SER A 202 -8.95 -32.64 24.53
N ILE A 203 -10.23 -32.38 24.84
CA ILE A 203 -10.87 -31.08 24.56
C ILE A 203 -10.27 -29.96 25.42
N ILE A 204 -10.06 -30.21 26.72
CA ILE A 204 -9.45 -29.23 27.63
C ILE A 204 -8.02 -28.93 27.19
N PHE A 205 -7.24 -29.97 26.88
CA PHE A 205 -5.87 -29.83 26.41
C PHE A 205 -5.80 -29.07 25.08
N GLY A 206 -6.65 -29.41 24.11
CA GLY A 206 -6.73 -28.68 22.84
C GLY A 206 -7.12 -27.22 23.03
N SER A 207 -8.07 -26.94 23.92
CA SER A 207 -8.50 -25.56 24.25
C SER A 207 -7.36 -24.75 24.89
N PHE A 208 -6.53 -25.37 25.72
CA PHE A 208 -5.35 -24.75 26.31
C PHE A 208 -4.31 -24.34 25.24
N PHE A 209 -4.07 -25.19 24.24
CA PHE A 209 -3.18 -24.84 23.13
C PHE A 209 -3.75 -23.72 22.25
N LEU A 210 -5.07 -23.71 22.01
CA LEU A 210 -5.74 -22.65 21.24
C LEU A 210 -5.79 -21.30 21.97
N TYR A 211 -5.62 -21.27 23.29
CA TYR A 211 -5.58 -20.01 24.05
C TYR A 211 -4.36 -19.14 23.69
N PHE A 212 -3.19 -19.74 23.45
CA PHE A 212 -1.97 -19.01 23.10
C PHE A 212 -2.07 -18.13 21.85
N PRO A 213 -2.61 -18.59 20.71
CA PRO A 213 -2.83 -17.74 19.54
C PRO A 213 -3.96 -16.73 19.74
N ILE A 214 -4.96 -17.02 20.59
CA ILE A 214 -6.10 -16.11 20.84
C ILE A 214 -5.72 -14.96 21.78
N LYS A 215 -4.87 -15.22 22.79
CA LYS A 215 -4.49 -14.23 23.80
C LYS A 215 -3.94 -12.91 23.21
N PRO A 216 -3.02 -12.91 22.23
CA PRO A 216 -2.56 -11.67 21.57
C PRO A 216 -3.70 -10.87 20.95
N TRP A 217 -4.69 -11.52 20.34
CA TRP A 217 -5.87 -10.86 19.80
C TRP A 217 -6.70 -10.18 20.88
N ILE A 218 -6.94 -10.87 22.00
CA ILE A 218 -7.66 -10.30 23.15
C ILE A 218 -6.93 -9.05 23.66
N VAL A 219 -5.61 -9.14 23.85
CA VAL A 219 -4.79 -8.01 24.31
C VAL A 219 -4.83 -6.87 23.30
N TYR A 220 -4.69 -7.16 22.01
CA TYR A 220 -4.80 -6.19 20.94
C TYR A 220 -6.14 -5.44 20.99
N PHE A 221 -7.27 -6.14 21.08
CA PHE A 221 -8.59 -5.50 21.15
C PHE A 221 -8.76 -4.58 22.37
N PHE A 222 -8.22 -4.98 23.53
CA PHE A 222 -8.25 -4.13 24.70
C PHE A 222 -7.33 -2.90 24.57
N GLN A 223 -6.14 -3.08 23.99
CA GLN A 223 -5.19 -1.98 23.80
C GLN A 223 -5.67 -1.00 22.72
N SER A 224 -6.18 -1.49 21.59
CA SER A 224 -6.71 -0.65 20.51
C SER A 224 -7.93 0.16 20.94
N LYS A 225 -8.73 -0.38 21.87
CA LYS A 225 -9.84 0.38 22.47
C LYS A 225 -9.36 1.47 23.45
N LYS A 226 -8.26 1.23 24.18
CA LYS A 226 -7.69 2.20 25.13
C LYS A 226 -6.94 3.32 24.42
N ASN A 227 -6.16 2.96 23.41
CA ASN A 227 -5.34 3.85 22.61
C ASN A 227 -5.76 3.68 21.15
N PRO A 228 -6.89 4.28 20.73
CA PRO A 228 -7.26 4.27 19.32
C PRO A 228 -6.17 4.98 18.51
N PRO A 229 -5.86 4.50 17.29
CA PRO A 229 -4.96 5.21 16.40
C PRO A 229 -5.49 6.62 16.15
N GLN A 230 -4.60 7.60 16.14
CA GLN A 230 -4.94 8.98 15.85
C GLN A 230 -4.45 9.33 14.46
N ASP A 231 -5.37 9.83 13.66
CA ASP A 231 -5.10 10.22 12.29
C ASP A 231 -5.04 11.73 12.20
N HIS A 232 -3.91 12.24 11.71
CA HIS A 232 -3.64 13.67 11.58
C HIS A 232 -3.26 13.99 10.15
N LEU A 233 -3.67 15.17 9.68
CA LEU A 233 -3.20 15.70 8.41
C LEU A 233 -1.96 16.53 8.63
N ALA A 234 -0.91 16.24 7.85
CA ALA A 234 0.31 17.02 7.83
C ALA A 234 0.51 17.63 6.45
N ALA A 235 0.82 18.93 6.42
CA ALA A 235 1.23 19.62 5.21
C ALA A 235 2.74 19.88 5.28
N ILE A 236 3.47 19.22 4.40
CA ILE A 236 4.93 19.18 4.42
C ILE A 236 5.47 20.04 3.28
N PRO A 237 6.40 20.97 3.53
CA PRO A 237 7.05 21.75 2.48
C PRO A 237 7.71 20.84 1.43
N TRP A 238 7.57 21.18 0.15
CA TRP A 238 8.14 20.43 -0.96
C TRP A 238 9.67 20.34 -0.90
N GLU A 239 10.33 21.41 -0.44
CA GLU A 239 11.77 21.43 -0.21
C GLU A 239 12.22 20.43 0.87
N GLU A 240 11.29 20.06 1.77
CA GLU A 240 11.47 19.04 2.81
C GLU A 240 11.15 17.62 2.34
N VAL A 241 10.78 17.41 1.08
CA VAL A 241 10.49 16.08 0.56
C VAL A 241 11.75 15.50 -0.08
N SER A 242 12.15 14.31 0.37
CA SER A 242 13.25 13.56 -0.25
C SER A 242 12.69 12.59 -1.28
N ILE A 243 13.15 12.67 -2.52
CA ILE A 243 12.75 11.76 -3.61
C ILE A 243 13.96 10.94 -3.98
N GLU A 244 13.79 9.62 -3.88
CA GLU A 244 14.85 8.63 -4.07
C GLU A 244 14.40 7.57 -5.07
N PHE A 245 15.27 7.24 -6.02
CA PHE A 245 15.13 6.06 -6.85
C PHE A 245 15.75 4.86 -6.17
N HIS A 246 14.99 3.78 -6.01
CA HIS A 246 15.42 2.53 -5.41
C HIS A 246 15.45 1.43 -6.49
N GLN A 247 16.60 0.79 -6.63
CA GLN A 247 16.80 -0.40 -7.44
C GLN A 247 17.09 -1.57 -6.51
N LEU A 248 16.13 -2.49 -6.42
CA LEU A 248 16.29 -3.75 -5.72
C LEU A 248 16.66 -4.84 -6.72
N SER A 249 17.86 -5.40 -6.61
CA SER A 249 18.27 -6.57 -7.38
C SER A 249 18.17 -7.81 -6.49
N ALA A 250 17.21 -8.69 -6.79
CA ALA A 250 16.98 -9.90 -6.03
C ALA A 250 17.06 -11.14 -6.93
N VAL A 251 17.69 -12.20 -6.44
CA VAL A 251 17.68 -13.50 -7.12
C VAL A 251 16.51 -14.31 -6.57
N SER A 252 15.50 -14.53 -7.40
CA SER A 252 14.38 -15.42 -7.07
C SER A 252 14.64 -16.83 -7.60
N TYR A 253 13.86 -17.82 -7.14
CA TYR A 253 13.91 -19.19 -7.67
C TYR A 253 13.55 -19.27 -9.17
N VAL A 254 12.92 -18.22 -9.73
CA VAL A 254 12.59 -18.09 -11.17
C VAL A 254 13.73 -17.44 -11.96
N GLY A 255 14.74 -16.91 -11.28
CA GLY A 255 15.85 -16.15 -11.87
C GLY A 255 16.05 -14.77 -11.24
N PRO A 256 17.05 -14.01 -11.73
CA PRO A 256 17.30 -12.64 -11.28
C PRO A 256 16.11 -11.76 -11.65
N ARG A 257 15.65 -10.96 -10.68
CA ARG A 257 14.59 -9.96 -10.85
C ARG A 257 15.08 -8.64 -10.29
N SER A 258 15.01 -7.60 -11.12
CA SER A 258 15.21 -6.22 -10.69
C SER A 258 13.84 -5.57 -10.50
N MET A 259 13.65 -4.91 -9.36
CA MET A 259 12.50 -4.06 -9.10
C MET A 259 12.99 -2.63 -8.97
N TYR A 260 12.27 -1.70 -9.60
CA TYR A 260 12.58 -0.28 -9.55
C TYR A 260 11.40 0.48 -8.95
N GLN A 261 11.70 1.43 -8.07
CA GLN A 261 10.69 2.22 -7.38
C GLN A 261 11.18 3.65 -7.19
N LEU A 262 10.31 4.62 -7.47
CA LEU A 262 10.49 6.01 -7.06
C LEU A 262 9.84 6.20 -5.68
N SER A 263 10.65 6.46 -4.66
CA SER A 263 10.24 6.58 -3.27
C SER A 263 10.24 8.06 -2.85
N ILE A 264 9.07 8.58 -2.50
CA ILE A 264 8.87 9.93 -1.96
C ILE A 264 8.82 9.82 -0.43
N ARG A 265 9.84 10.35 0.24
CA ARG A 265 10.01 10.32 1.69
C ARG A 265 9.72 11.69 2.29
N CYS A 266 8.73 11.71 3.16
CA CYS A 266 8.23 12.90 3.83
C CYS A 266 8.59 12.84 5.32
N PRO A 267 9.21 13.88 5.92
CA PRO A 267 9.47 13.91 7.36
C PRO A 267 8.16 13.88 8.16
N LEU A 268 8.15 13.20 9.31
CA LEU A 268 7.03 13.29 10.24
C LEU A 268 7.18 14.54 11.14
N PRO A 269 6.10 15.29 11.41
CA PRO A 269 6.08 16.24 12.52
C PRO A 269 6.32 15.44 13.81
N ASP A 270 7.22 15.94 14.66
CA ASP A 270 7.61 15.36 15.96
C ASP A 270 8.56 14.14 15.95
N GLU A 271 8.80 13.47 14.82
CA GLU A 271 9.74 12.33 14.72
C GLU A 271 10.83 12.58 13.66
N SER A 272 12.03 12.99 14.09
CA SER A 272 13.16 13.27 13.18
C SER A 272 13.79 12.01 12.55
N GLU A 273 13.63 10.86 13.18
CA GLU A 273 14.27 9.59 12.78
C GLU A 273 13.48 8.78 11.75
N ARG A 274 12.18 9.07 11.60
CA ARG A 274 11.29 8.32 10.70
C ARG A 274 10.76 9.21 9.59
N ALA A 275 10.50 8.59 8.45
CA ALA A 275 9.92 9.24 7.29
C ALA A 275 8.72 8.44 6.78
N PHE A 276 7.65 9.14 6.44
CA PHE A 276 6.54 8.56 5.70
C PHE A 276 6.98 8.36 4.25
N THR A 277 6.92 7.12 3.75
CA THR A 277 7.41 6.78 2.41
C THR A 277 6.27 6.38 1.49
N ILE A 278 6.17 7.05 0.33
CA ILE A 278 5.26 6.70 -0.76
C ILE A 278 6.10 6.06 -1.86
N GLY A 279 5.78 4.82 -2.25
CA GLY A 279 6.46 4.11 -3.31
C GLY A 279 5.67 4.10 -4.60
N LEU A 280 6.26 4.59 -5.69
CA LEU A 280 5.72 4.51 -7.05
C LEU A 280 6.54 3.49 -7.86
N PRO A 281 5.95 2.39 -8.33
CA PRO A 281 6.69 1.41 -9.12
C PRO A 281 7.04 2.02 -10.48
N VAL A 282 8.29 1.81 -10.91
CA VAL A 282 8.81 2.25 -12.22
C VAL A 282 9.53 1.08 -12.89
N TYR A 283 9.74 1.14 -14.19
CA TYR A 283 10.40 0.09 -14.97
C TYR A 283 11.90 0.33 -15.17
N SER A 284 12.35 1.59 -15.08
CA SER A 284 13.75 1.96 -15.29
C SER A 284 14.13 3.22 -14.51
N GLN A 285 15.43 3.51 -14.44
CA GLN A 285 15.96 4.75 -13.88
C GLN A 285 15.52 5.96 -14.71
N GLN A 286 15.55 5.88 -16.05
CA GLN A 286 15.09 6.97 -16.92
C GLN A 286 13.62 7.28 -16.69
N GLU A 287 12.78 6.26 -16.51
CA GLU A 287 11.37 6.50 -16.20
C GLU A 287 11.18 7.17 -14.82
N ALA A 288 12.00 6.80 -13.83
CA ALA A 288 11.99 7.47 -12.54
C ALA A 288 12.33 8.97 -12.67
N PHE A 289 13.28 9.29 -13.54
CA PHE A 289 13.66 10.68 -13.84
C PHE A 289 12.54 11.43 -14.54
N CYS A 290 11.91 10.83 -15.56
CA CYS A 290 10.77 11.41 -16.27
C CYS A 290 9.59 11.67 -15.30
N LEU A 291 9.31 10.71 -14.41
CA LEU A 291 8.23 10.83 -13.43
C LEU A 291 8.52 11.93 -12.39
N TYR A 292 9.78 12.03 -11.94
CA TYR A 292 10.21 13.09 -11.04
C TYR A 292 10.17 14.47 -11.72
N GLU A 293 10.62 14.58 -12.97
CA GLU A 293 10.52 15.79 -13.80
C GLU A 293 9.07 16.25 -13.92
N LEU A 294 8.14 15.34 -14.21
CA LEU A 294 6.70 15.64 -14.28
C LEU A 294 6.14 16.19 -12.95
N ILE A 295 6.46 15.56 -11.82
CA ILE A 295 6.00 16.03 -10.50
C ILE A 295 6.63 17.40 -10.20
N ARG A 296 7.90 17.61 -10.56
CA ARG A 296 8.62 18.86 -10.34
C ARG A 296 8.05 20.00 -11.17
N ASP A 297 7.83 19.78 -12.45
CA ASP A 297 7.22 20.74 -13.37
C ASP A 297 5.82 21.15 -12.91
N TYR A 298 5.03 20.18 -12.43
CA TYR A 298 3.76 20.47 -11.80
C TYR A 298 3.91 21.34 -10.55
N MET A 299 4.90 21.07 -9.68
CA MET A 299 5.12 21.88 -8.48
C MET A 299 5.58 23.30 -8.80
N GLU A 300 6.35 23.50 -9.88
CA GLU A 300 6.87 24.82 -10.26
C GLU A 300 5.90 25.66 -11.09
N HIS A 301 5.21 25.02 -12.04
CA HIS A 301 4.38 25.69 -13.04
C HIS A 301 2.88 25.38 -12.90
N GLY A 302 2.50 24.54 -11.93
CA GLY A 302 1.12 24.10 -11.73
C GLY A 302 0.62 23.26 -12.89
N ALA A 303 -0.70 23.29 -13.13
CA ALA A 303 -1.33 22.55 -14.22
C ALA A 303 -0.80 22.93 -15.62
N LYS A 304 -0.28 24.15 -15.82
CA LYS A 304 0.34 24.56 -17.10
C LYS A 304 1.61 23.75 -17.38
N GLY A 305 2.33 23.37 -16.34
CA GLY A 305 3.52 22.52 -16.47
C GLY A 305 3.22 21.09 -16.91
N LEU A 306 1.94 20.69 -16.94
CA LEU A 306 1.52 19.39 -17.42
C LEU A 306 1.10 19.42 -18.90
N GLU A 307 0.93 20.60 -19.49
CA GLU A 307 0.47 20.73 -20.89
C GLU A 307 1.56 20.38 -21.90
N HIS A 308 2.84 20.62 -21.57
CA HIS A 308 3.98 20.28 -22.41
C HIS A 308 4.48 18.84 -22.22
N THR A 309 4.07 18.18 -21.15
CA THR A 309 4.37 16.77 -20.86
C THR A 309 3.21 15.88 -21.30
N ALA A 310 3.40 14.56 -21.41
CA ALA A 310 2.36 13.55 -21.65
C ALA A 310 1.21 13.56 -20.63
N ALA A 311 1.26 14.44 -19.62
CA ALA A 311 0.19 14.73 -18.71
C ALA A 311 -1.03 15.41 -19.35
N ALA A 312 -0.98 15.82 -20.61
CA ALA A 312 -2.20 16.09 -21.39
C ALA A 312 -3.07 14.82 -21.52
N GLU A 313 -2.47 13.62 -21.62
CA GLU A 313 -3.21 12.35 -21.61
C GLU A 313 -3.81 12.05 -20.23
N LEU A 314 -3.11 12.40 -19.13
CA LEU A 314 -3.65 12.30 -17.75
C LEU A 314 -4.95 13.07 -17.56
N GLN A 315 -5.09 14.22 -18.21
CA GLN A 315 -6.30 15.04 -18.13
C GLN A 315 -7.47 14.43 -18.90
N THR A 316 -7.18 13.58 -19.88
CA THR A 316 -8.14 13.14 -20.90
C THR A 316 -8.64 11.72 -20.65
N GLU A 317 -7.78 10.84 -20.11
CA GLU A 317 -8.12 9.45 -19.82
C GLU A 317 -8.41 9.24 -18.33
N ALA A 318 -9.69 9.07 -17.99
CA ALA A 318 -10.09 8.62 -16.67
C ALA A 318 -9.54 7.19 -16.42
N PRO A 319 -9.11 6.87 -15.20
CA PRO A 319 -8.47 5.59 -14.94
C PRO A 319 -9.44 4.41 -15.15
N ASP A 320 -8.98 3.40 -15.90
CA ASP A 320 -9.78 2.29 -16.42
C ASP A 320 -10.06 1.16 -15.40
N TYR A 321 -10.13 1.46 -14.10
CA TYR A 321 -10.37 0.45 -13.06
C TYR A 321 -11.83 0.30 -12.62
N GLY A 322 -12.71 1.25 -12.94
CA GLY A 322 -14.10 1.23 -12.44
C GLY A 322 -15.00 0.18 -13.10
N ARG A 323 -16.21 -0.03 -12.57
CA ARG A 323 -17.21 -0.93 -13.19
C ARG A 323 -17.58 -0.50 -14.61
N ALA A 324 -17.56 0.80 -14.89
CA ALA A 324 -17.83 1.31 -16.24
C ALA A 324 -16.80 0.81 -17.27
N ALA A 325 -15.52 0.71 -16.87
CA ALA A 325 -14.46 0.14 -17.70
C ALA A 325 -14.69 -1.36 -17.93
N TYR A 326 -15.03 -2.11 -16.88
CA TYR A 326 -15.42 -3.52 -17.01
C TYR A 326 -16.57 -3.72 -18.00
N TRP A 327 -17.63 -2.91 -17.91
CA TRP A 327 -18.76 -3.00 -18.85
C TRP A 327 -18.39 -2.61 -20.29
N ARG A 328 -17.40 -1.73 -20.49
CA ARG A 328 -16.84 -1.46 -21.82
C ARG A 328 -16.14 -2.71 -22.37
N GLU A 329 -15.32 -3.40 -21.58
CA GLU A 329 -14.69 -4.67 -21.97
C GLU A 329 -15.75 -5.72 -22.31
N VAL A 330 -16.77 -5.89 -21.47
CA VAL A 330 -17.88 -6.82 -21.71
C VAL A 330 -18.55 -6.54 -23.06
N LYS A 331 -18.83 -5.26 -23.38
CA LYS A 331 -19.41 -4.85 -24.67
C LYS A 331 -18.49 -5.16 -25.86
N GLN A 332 -17.17 -5.06 -25.69
CA GLN A 332 -16.21 -5.42 -26.73
C GLN A 332 -16.20 -6.93 -26.97
N HIS A 333 -16.21 -7.74 -25.92
CA HIS A 333 -16.22 -9.20 -26.02
C HIS A 333 -17.56 -9.77 -26.51
N LEU A 334 -18.69 -9.10 -26.21
CA LEU A 334 -20.02 -9.45 -26.73
C LEU A 334 -20.09 -9.43 -28.27
N LYS A 335 -19.21 -8.67 -28.95
CA LYS A 335 -19.12 -8.66 -30.41
C LYS A 335 -18.69 -10.02 -30.99
N ASN A 336 -18.02 -10.85 -30.18
CA ASN A 336 -17.51 -12.16 -30.57
C ASN A 336 -18.22 -13.27 -29.77
N PRO A 337 -19.38 -13.76 -30.24
CA PRO A 337 -20.22 -14.69 -29.46
C PRO A 337 -19.55 -16.04 -29.17
N LEU A 338 -18.58 -16.47 -29.99
CA LEU A 338 -17.84 -17.72 -29.80
C LEU A 338 -16.85 -17.65 -28.63
N THR A 339 -16.18 -16.51 -28.44
CA THR A 339 -15.14 -16.35 -27.39
C THR A 339 -15.70 -15.75 -26.11
N TYR A 340 -16.85 -15.06 -26.18
CA TYR A 340 -17.54 -14.49 -25.03
C TYR A 340 -17.77 -15.46 -23.85
N PRO A 341 -18.32 -16.68 -24.01
CA PRO A 341 -18.58 -17.56 -22.87
C PRO A 341 -17.29 -17.99 -22.17
N PHE A 342 -16.21 -18.27 -22.94
CA PHE A 342 -14.91 -18.60 -22.36
C PHE A 342 -14.30 -17.41 -21.62
N TRP A 343 -14.38 -16.22 -22.20
CA TRP A 343 -13.92 -15.00 -21.56
C TRP A 343 -14.74 -14.67 -20.30
N GLN A 344 -16.05 -14.84 -20.33
CA GLN A 344 -16.93 -14.60 -19.18
C GLN A 344 -16.62 -15.58 -18.04
N LEU A 345 -16.46 -16.86 -18.35
CA LEU A 345 -16.04 -17.86 -17.36
C LEU A 345 -14.68 -17.50 -16.77
N TRP A 346 -13.70 -17.15 -17.61
CA TRP A 346 -12.39 -16.70 -17.17
C TRP A 346 -12.47 -15.43 -16.30
N SER A 347 -13.34 -14.49 -16.65
CA SER A 347 -13.59 -13.24 -15.92
C SER A 347 -14.16 -13.51 -14.52
N LEU A 348 -15.07 -14.48 -14.41
CA LEU A 348 -15.61 -14.92 -13.13
C LEU A 348 -14.57 -15.67 -12.29
N ILE A 349 -13.82 -16.60 -12.90
CA ILE A 349 -12.74 -17.34 -12.22
C ILE A 349 -11.63 -16.40 -11.75
N SER A 350 -11.31 -15.36 -12.51
CA SER A 350 -10.32 -14.36 -12.09
C SER A 350 -10.88 -13.31 -11.12
N LEU A 351 -12.15 -13.41 -10.70
CA LEU A 351 -12.82 -12.42 -9.86
C LEU A 351 -12.67 -10.98 -10.38
N ARG A 352 -12.60 -10.81 -11.70
CA ARG A 352 -12.49 -9.49 -12.35
C ARG A 352 -13.64 -8.55 -11.99
N PRO A 353 -14.92 -8.97 -12.03
CA PRO A 353 -16.03 -8.10 -11.63
C PRO A 353 -15.87 -7.58 -10.19
N PHE A 354 -15.41 -8.44 -9.29
CA PHE A 354 -15.13 -8.08 -7.91
C PHE A 354 -13.97 -7.08 -7.82
N ALA A 355 -12.87 -7.26 -8.54
CA ALA A 355 -11.76 -6.31 -8.55
C ALA A 355 -12.20 -4.92 -9.03
N HIS A 356 -12.96 -4.82 -10.12
CA HIS A 356 -13.45 -3.54 -10.62
C HIS A 356 -14.40 -2.86 -9.63
N TRP A 357 -15.34 -3.62 -9.04
CA TRP A 357 -16.21 -3.10 -7.98
C TRP A 357 -15.42 -2.65 -6.75
N TYR A 358 -14.46 -3.46 -6.30
CA TYR A 358 -13.66 -3.21 -5.12
C TYR A 358 -12.75 -2.00 -5.30
N MET A 359 -12.10 -1.86 -6.46
CA MET A 359 -11.26 -0.70 -6.80
C MET A 359 -12.08 0.58 -6.89
N GLU A 360 -13.23 0.57 -7.59
CA GLU A 360 -14.14 1.72 -7.62
C GLU A 360 -14.59 2.08 -6.19
N TYR A 361 -14.90 1.08 -5.38
CA TYR A 361 -15.31 1.31 -3.99
C TYR A 361 -14.19 1.95 -3.17
N LEU A 362 -12.96 1.43 -3.25
CA LEU A 362 -11.81 1.93 -2.50
C LEU A 362 -11.32 3.31 -2.95
N LEU A 363 -11.33 3.59 -4.25
CA LEU A 363 -10.72 4.81 -4.81
C LEU A 363 -11.75 5.92 -5.05
N ASP A 364 -12.99 5.59 -5.42
CA ASP A 364 -14.00 6.60 -5.75
C ASP A 364 -15.06 6.79 -4.67
N VAL A 365 -15.42 5.73 -3.92
CA VAL A 365 -16.55 5.78 -2.97
C VAL A 365 -16.08 6.06 -1.55
N LEU A 366 -15.04 5.38 -1.07
CA LEU A 366 -14.54 5.54 0.30
C LEU A 366 -13.89 6.89 0.57
N PRO A 367 -13.06 7.48 -0.33
CA PRO A 367 -12.45 8.78 -0.07
C PRO A 367 -13.49 9.90 0.03
N LYS A 368 -14.65 9.75 -0.61
CA LYS A 368 -15.79 10.68 -0.46
C LYS A 368 -16.40 10.66 0.95
N LYS A 369 -16.21 9.57 1.70
CA LYS A 369 -16.66 9.38 3.09
C LYS A 369 -15.54 9.59 4.11
N ASN A 370 -14.40 10.14 3.66
CA ASN A 370 -13.24 10.30 4.53
C ASN A 370 -13.49 11.37 5.61
N ILE A 371 -13.05 11.09 6.83
CA ILE A 371 -13.21 11.95 8.02
C ILE A 371 -12.50 13.31 7.82
N HIS A 372 -11.35 13.29 7.16
CA HIS A 372 -10.50 14.45 6.92
C HIS A 372 -10.84 15.21 5.64
N ARG A 373 -11.89 14.80 4.92
CA ARG A 373 -12.26 15.36 3.61
C ARG A 373 -12.46 16.88 3.66
N GLU A 374 -13.14 17.40 4.67
CA GLU A 374 -13.41 18.84 4.76
C GLU A 374 -12.13 19.65 4.94
N ALA A 375 -11.23 19.20 5.81
CA ALA A 375 -9.93 19.84 6.02
C ALA A 375 -9.06 19.77 4.75
N ALA A 376 -9.08 18.65 4.03
CA ALA A 376 -8.38 18.51 2.75
C ALA A 376 -8.96 19.43 1.67
N ILE A 377 -10.30 19.56 1.59
CA ILE A 377 -10.96 20.48 0.66
C ILE A 377 -10.56 21.92 0.98
N GLN A 378 -10.60 22.33 2.25
CA GLN A 378 -10.18 23.67 2.67
C GLN A 378 -8.71 23.93 2.33
N TRP A 379 -7.83 22.95 2.55
CA TRP A 379 -6.43 23.07 2.16
C TRP A 379 -6.22 23.08 0.64
N SER A 380 -7.08 22.43 -0.14
CA SER A 380 -6.97 22.41 -1.61
C SER A 380 -7.41 23.70 -2.31
N GLN A 381 -7.95 24.68 -1.55
CA GLN A 381 -8.44 25.92 -2.15
C GLN A 381 -7.29 26.78 -2.68
N PRO A 382 -7.46 27.41 -3.85
CA PRO A 382 -6.44 28.27 -4.43
C PRO A 382 -6.24 29.52 -3.57
N ILE A 383 -4.99 29.95 -3.48
CA ILE A 383 -4.54 31.14 -2.75
C ILE A 383 -4.24 32.27 -3.75
N PRO A 384 -4.47 33.56 -3.38
CA PRO A 384 -4.04 34.71 -4.18
C PRO A 384 -2.54 34.71 -4.48
N GLU A 385 -2.16 35.19 -5.67
CA GLU A 385 -0.76 35.21 -6.15
C GLU A 385 0.23 35.89 -5.20
N SER A 386 -0.24 36.86 -4.41
CA SER A 386 0.56 37.57 -3.41
C SER A 386 1.05 36.69 -2.26
N GLU A 387 0.33 35.60 -1.96
CA GLU A 387 0.60 34.68 -0.86
C GLU A 387 1.20 33.36 -1.33
N TRP A 388 1.58 33.25 -2.61
CA TRP A 388 2.24 32.06 -3.12
C TRP A 388 3.60 31.86 -2.46
N ALA A 389 3.81 30.65 -1.93
CA ALA A 389 5.07 30.28 -1.33
C ALA A 389 6.15 30.25 -2.40
N LYS A 390 7.28 30.92 -2.12
CA LYS A 390 8.46 30.89 -2.98
C LYS A 390 9.47 29.89 -2.42
N PRO A 391 10.16 29.11 -3.28
CA PRO A 391 11.27 28.27 -2.85
C PRO A 391 12.37 29.09 -2.18
N SER A 392 13.23 28.46 -1.37
CA SER A 392 14.38 29.14 -0.76
C SER A 392 15.30 29.79 -1.81
N GLU A 393 15.95 30.91 -1.45
CA GLU A 393 16.85 31.61 -2.37
C GLU A 393 18.00 30.71 -2.84
N GLN A 394 18.50 29.85 -1.94
CA GLN A 394 19.52 28.85 -2.24
C GLN A 394 19.05 27.86 -3.31
N LEU A 395 17.81 27.37 -3.19
CA LEU A 395 17.24 26.45 -4.16
C LEU A 395 16.99 27.14 -5.51
N GLN A 396 16.57 28.40 -5.50
CA GLN A 396 16.37 29.17 -6.75
C GLN A 396 17.68 29.40 -7.51
N GLU A 397 18.76 29.76 -6.79
CA GLU A 397 20.11 29.91 -7.35
C GLU A 397 20.60 28.58 -7.96
N ALA A 398 20.48 27.48 -7.21
CA ALA A 398 20.88 26.16 -7.67
C ALA A 398 20.06 25.68 -8.88
N ASN A 399 18.74 25.87 -8.86
CA ASN A 399 17.86 25.55 -10.00
C ASN A 399 18.28 26.30 -11.27
N ARG A 400 18.64 27.59 -11.14
CA ARG A 400 19.10 28.40 -12.28
C ARG A 400 20.38 27.83 -12.87
N ARG A 401 21.39 27.57 -12.03
CA ARG A 401 22.68 27.02 -12.47
C ARG A 401 22.50 25.66 -13.16
N VAL A 402 21.69 24.76 -12.59
CA VAL A 402 21.42 23.45 -13.18
C VAL A 402 20.71 23.58 -14.54
N ARG A 403 19.70 24.44 -14.66
CA ARG A 403 19.02 24.68 -15.95
C ARG A 403 19.95 25.27 -17.01
N GLU A 404 20.86 26.17 -16.64
CA GLU A 404 21.88 26.69 -17.56
C GLU A 404 22.84 25.59 -18.06
N LEU A 405 23.11 24.56 -17.25
CA LEU A 405 23.90 23.39 -17.67
C LEU A 405 23.09 22.49 -18.61
N TYR A 406 21.79 22.29 -18.36
CA TYR A 406 20.92 21.54 -19.27
C TYR A 406 20.81 22.20 -20.65
N VAL A 407 20.71 23.53 -20.70
CA VAL A 407 20.71 24.27 -21.98
C VAL A 407 22.02 24.08 -22.75
N LYS A 408 23.13 23.80 -22.07
CA LYS A 408 24.43 23.47 -22.71
C LYS A 408 24.51 22.01 -23.17
N GLY A 409 23.46 21.21 -22.98
CA GLY A 409 23.42 19.79 -23.35
C GLY A 409 24.16 18.88 -22.38
N LEU A 410 24.36 19.31 -21.12
CA LEU A 410 24.92 18.45 -20.08
C LEU A 410 23.80 17.65 -19.40
N ASP A 411 24.04 16.36 -19.17
CA ASP A 411 23.06 15.48 -18.54
C ASP A 411 23.09 15.60 -17.01
N TRP A 412 22.06 15.07 -16.34
CA TRP A 412 22.01 15.07 -14.87
C TRP A 412 23.22 14.35 -14.22
N GLU A 413 23.77 13.33 -14.88
CA GLU A 413 24.94 12.59 -14.39
C GLU A 413 26.28 13.30 -14.66
N SER A 414 26.28 14.40 -15.42
CA SER A 414 27.51 15.14 -15.74
C SER A 414 28.18 15.70 -14.48
N PRO A 415 29.53 15.67 -14.40
CA PRO A 415 30.25 16.07 -13.18
C PRO A 415 30.01 17.54 -12.80
N GLU A 416 29.74 18.42 -13.77
CA GLU A 416 29.39 19.82 -13.56
C GLU A 416 28.05 19.97 -12.86
N VAL A 417 27.04 19.21 -13.29
CA VAL A 417 25.71 19.22 -12.64
C VAL A 417 25.82 18.67 -11.24
N GLN A 418 26.50 17.53 -11.07
CA GLN A 418 26.75 16.91 -9.77
C GLN A 418 27.53 17.81 -8.81
N ALA A 419 28.42 18.68 -9.32
CA ALA A 419 29.12 19.67 -8.50
C ALA A 419 28.16 20.70 -7.90
N VAL A 420 27.19 21.20 -8.68
CA VAL A 420 26.15 22.11 -8.20
C VAL A 420 25.26 21.43 -7.16
N LEU A 421 24.89 20.15 -7.36
CA LEU A 421 24.10 19.40 -6.38
C LEU A 421 24.81 19.31 -5.02
N ARG A 422 26.13 19.04 -5.05
CA ARG A 422 26.96 18.96 -3.83
C ARG A 422 27.19 20.31 -3.17
N GLU A 423 27.21 21.39 -3.93
CA GLU A 423 27.33 22.76 -3.39
C GLU A 423 26.06 23.13 -2.63
N TYR A 424 24.90 22.89 -3.22
CA TYR A 424 23.60 23.15 -2.59
C TYR A 424 23.44 22.45 -1.23
N GLU A 425 23.85 21.19 -1.13
CA GLU A 425 23.77 20.39 0.11
C GLU A 425 24.75 20.83 1.22
N ARG A 426 25.75 21.66 0.91
CA ARG A 426 26.72 22.17 1.91
C ARG A 426 26.24 23.43 2.61
N VAL A 427 25.24 24.12 2.06
CA VAL A 427 24.66 25.38 2.56
C VAL A 427 23.36 25.08 3.29
#